data_AF-A0A9E2GI89-F1
#
_entry.id   AF-A0A9E2GI89-F1
#
_cell.length_a   1.000
_cell.length_b   1.000
_cell.length_c   1.000
_cell.angle_alpha   90.00
_cell.angle_beta   90.00
_cell.angle_gamma   90.00
#
_symmetry.space_group_name_H-M   'P 1'
#
loop_
_entity.id
_entity.type
_entity.pdbx_description
1 polymer ?
#
loop_
_entity_poly.entity_id
_entity_poly.type
_entity_poly.pdbx_seq_one_letter_code
_entity_poly.pdbx_strand_id
1 'polypeptide(L)'
;MGAREMYILPGGFINIDHSLLMGGVGMGKVIRAPVFSVLVIHDEGPVLIDTGLNPEGRLDPDNAWGPRAKLIKPEVNAEDDIRAR
;
A
#
# COMPACT_ATOMS: atom_id res chain seq x y z
N MET A 1 -3.03 7.38 -28.94
CA MET A 1 -3.86 7.20 -27.75
C MET A 1 -3.11 6.27 -26.83
N GLY A 2 -2.72 6.76 -25.66
CA GLY A 2 -1.93 5.97 -24.71
C GLY A 2 -1.67 6.71 -23.41
N ALA A 3 -0.92 6.05 -22.53
CA ALA A 3 -0.43 6.66 -21.30
C ALA A 3 0.65 7.69 -21.63
N ARG A 4 0.49 8.92 -21.16
CA ARG A 4 1.46 10.01 -21.32
C ARG A 4 2.45 10.05 -20.16
N GLU A 5 1.93 9.90 -18.94
CA GLU A 5 2.71 9.99 -17.71
C GLU A 5 2.24 8.93 -16.72
N MET A 6 3.16 8.47 -15.88
CA MET A 6 2.90 7.51 -14.82
C MET A 6 3.58 7.97 -13.54
N TYR A 7 2.79 8.10 -12.48
CA TYR A 7 3.24 8.53 -11.17
C TYR A 7 3.08 7.39 -10.17
N ILE A 8 4.15 7.09 -9.44
CA ILE A 8 4.09 6.22 -8.26
C ILE A 8 3.78 7.11 -7.07
N LEU A 9 2.68 6.82 -6.39
CA LEU A 9 2.19 7.57 -5.23
C LEU A 9 2.54 6.77 -3.97
N PRO A 10 3.52 7.20 -3.16
CA PRO A 10 3.87 6.52 -1.91
C PRO A 10 2.68 6.48 -0.95
N GLY A 11 2.43 5.30 -0.37
CA GLY A 11 1.35 5.03 0.58
C GLY A 11 1.86 4.38 1.86
N GLY A 12 3.07 4.75 2.30
CA GLY A 12 3.74 4.20 3.48
C GLY A 12 4.38 2.83 3.25
N PHE A 13 4.54 2.07 4.33
CA PHE A 13 5.22 0.78 4.33
C PHE A 13 4.47 -0.27 5.16
N ILE A 14 4.80 -1.53 4.94
CA ILE A 14 4.41 -2.64 5.81
C ILE A 14 5.63 -3.44 6.24
N ASN A 15 5.65 -3.86 7.50
CA ASN A 15 6.55 -4.89 7.96
C ASN A 15 5.87 -6.25 7.79
N ILE A 16 6.45 -7.08 6.92
CA ILE A 16 5.87 -8.36 6.52
C ILE A 16 6.95 -9.45 6.52
N ASP A 17 6.57 -10.66 6.93
CA ASP A 17 7.45 -11.82 6.79
C ASP A 17 7.69 -12.13 5.30
N HIS A 18 8.94 -12.23 4.90
CA HIS A 18 9.35 -12.45 3.52
C HIS A 18 8.73 -13.72 2.92
N SER A 19 8.47 -14.74 3.74
CA SER A 19 7.85 -15.98 3.28
C SER A 19 6.43 -15.81 2.77
N LEU A 20 5.71 -14.75 3.20
CA LEU A 20 4.37 -14.44 2.71
C LEU A 20 4.38 -13.93 1.27
N LEU A 21 5.49 -13.35 0.82
CA LEU A 21 5.67 -12.86 -0.55
C LEU A 21 6.31 -13.90 -1.46
N MET A 22 7.17 -14.76 -0.91
CA MET A 22 8.02 -15.68 -1.67
C MET A 22 7.70 -17.16 -1.44
N GLY A 23 6.45 -17.49 -1.08
CA GLY A 23 5.97 -18.87 -1.01
C GLY A 23 6.71 -19.76 -0.02
N GLY A 24 7.00 -19.27 1.19
CA GLY A 24 7.73 -20.02 2.23
C GLY A 24 9.22 -19.71 2.33
N VAL A 25 9.80 -19.02 1.34
CA VAL A 25 11.25 -18.69 1.33
C VAL A 25 11.57 -17.57 2.32
N GLY A 26 12.60 -17.77 3.14
CA GLY A 26 13.08 -16.75 4.09
C GLY A 26 12.13 -16.52 5.27
N MET A 27 11.46 -17.56 5.73
CA MET A 27 10.60 -17.54 6.91
C MET A 27 11.30 -16.97 8.14
N GLY A 28 10.60 -16.15 8.91
CA GLY A 28 11.12 -15.44 10.08
C GLY A 28 11.86 -14.14 9.73
N LYS A 29 12.19 -13.90 8.46
CA LYS A 29 12.80 -12.66 8.02
C LYS A 29 11.73 -11.62 7.74
N VAL A 30 11.65 -10.61 8.61
CA VAL A 30 10.80 -9.43 8.37
C VAL A 30 11.49 -8.53 7.34
N ILE A 31 10.73 -8.10 6.34
CA ILE A 31 11.13 -7.07 5.39
C ILE A 31 10.18 -5.87 5.50
N ARG A 32 10.72 -4.69 5.21
CA ARG A 32 9.97 -3.45 5.11
C ARG A 32 9.60 -3.21 3.65
N ALA A 33 8.37 -3.51 3.27
CA ALA A 33 7.90 -3.41 1.89
C ALA A 33 7.11 -2.10 1.67
N PRO A 34 7.33 -1.38 0.55
CA PRO A 34 6.58 -0.17 0.26
C PRO A 34 5.15 -0.51 -0.17
N VAL A 35 4.20 0.35 0.23
CA VAL A 35 2.85 0.39 -0.33
C VAL A 35 2.79 1.59 -1.27
N PHE A 36 2.16 1.43 -2.42
CA PHE A 36 1.99 2.51 -3.38
C PHE A 36 0.71 2.33 -4.19
N SER A 37 0.22 3.45 -4.71
CA SER A 37 -0.75 3.50 -5.80
C SER A 37 -0.07 4.01 -7.06
N VAL A 38 -0.69 3.82 -8.22
CA VAL A 38 -0.18 4.34 -9.49
C VAL A 38 -1.24 5.22 -10.16
N LEU A 39 -0.87 6.47 -10.44
CA LEU A 39 -1.69 7.37 -11.26
C LEU A 39 -1.14 7.40 -12.68
N VAL A 40 -1.98 7.03 -13.64
CA VAL A 40 -1.68 7.08 -15.07
C VAL A 40 -2.46 8.23 -15.69
N ILE A 41 -1.75 9.16 -16.33
CA ILE A 41 -2.37 10.21 -17.14
C ILE A 41 -2.55 9.66 -18.55
N HIS A 42 -3.77 9.22 -18.88
CA HIS A 42 -4.12 8.73 -20.21
C HIS A 42 -4.77 9.85 -21.05
N ASP A 43 -4.71 9.73 -22.37
CA ASP A 43 -5.35 10.66 -23.31
C ASP A 43 -6.88 10.76 -23.10
N GLU A 44 -7.49 9.69 -22.59
CA GLU A 44 -8.94 9.59 -22.31
C GLU A 44 -9.31 10.01 -20.87
N GLY A 45 -8.32 10.31 -20.02
CA GLY A 45 -8.53 10.71 -18.64
C GLY A 45 -7.53 10.08 -17.66
N PRO A 46 -7.45 10.57 -16.41
CA PRO A 46 -6.61 9.97 -15.39
C PRO A 46 -7.18 8.62 -14.94
N VAL A 47 -6.29 7.65 -14.71
CA VAL A 47 -6.62 6.33 -14.17
C VAL A 47 -5.80 6.12 -12.90
N LEU A 48 -6.49 5.89 -11.77
CA LEU A 48 -5.86 5.50 -10.51
C LEU A 48 -5.93 3.98 -10.37
N ILE A 49 -4.76 3.36 -10.18
CA ILE A 49 -4.59 1.92 -9.95
C ILE A 49 -4.19 1.73 -8.49
N ASP A 50 -4.96 0.90 -7.80
CA ASP A 50 -4.93 0.69 -6.34
C ASP A 50 -5.11 1.97 -5.51
N THR A 51 -5.42 1.81 -4.23
CA THR A 51 -5.71 2.94 -3.32
C THR A 51 -4.97 2.85 -1.98
N GLY A 52 -3.94 2.02 -1.90
CA GLY A 52 -3.13 1.86 -0.71
C GLY A 52 -3.90 1.22 0.46
N LEU A 53 -3.62 1.68 1.68
CA LEU A 53 -4.22 1.16 2.90
C LEU A 53 -5.35 2.06 3.40
N ASN A 54 -6.38 1.46 4.00
CA ASN A 54 -7.43 2.22 4.66
C ASN A 54 -6.84 3.08 5.81
N PRO A 55 -6.92 4.41 5.76
CA PRO A 55 -6.25 5.31 6.70
C PRO A 55 -6.83 5.23 8.13
N GLU A 56 -8.07 4.79 8.29
CA GLU A 56 -8.67 4.58 9.61
C GLU A 56 -7.96 3.48 10.40
N GLY A 57 -7.18 2.62 9.74
CA GLY A 57 -6.35 1.62 10.41
C GLY A 57 -5.25 2.20 11.30
N ARG A 58 -4.96 3.50 11.22
CA ARG A 58 -4.11 4.18 12.23
C ARG A 58 -4.78 4.29 13.60
N LEU A 59 -6.11 4.34 13.63
CA LEU A 59 -6.91 4.53 14.83
C LEU A 59 -7.53 3.20 15.28
N ASP A 60 -8.06 2.42 14.33
CA ASP A 60 -8.69 1.12 14.57
C ASP A 60 -8.26 0.09 13.50
N PRO A 61 -7.05 -0.50 13.65
CA PRO A 61 -6.52 -1.47 12.71
C PRO A 61 -7.39 -2.73 12.55
N ASP A 62 -7.98 -3.22 13.64
CA ASP A 62 -8.76 -4.46 13.64
C ASP A 62 -10.07 -4.25 12.85
N ASN A 63 -10.72 -3.10 12.95
CA ASN A 63 -11.90 -2.78 12.15
C ASN A 63 -11.55 -2.43 10.69
N ALA A 64 -10.46 -1.69 10.46
CA ALA A 64 -10.10 -1.21 9.12
C ALA A 64 -9.48 -2.30 8.23
N TRP A 65 -8.63 -3.17 8.78
CA TRP A 65 -7.88 -4.18 8.03
C TRP A 65 -8.19 -5.63 8.47
N GLY A 66 -9.04 -5.80 9.49
CA GLY A 66 -9.46 -7.11 9.97
C GLY A 66 -8.38 -7.84 10.79
N PRO A 67 -8.58 -9.14 11.05
CA PRO A 67 -7.70 -9.94 11.92
C PRO A 67 -6.23 -9.99 11.50
N ARG A 68 -5.93 -9.70 10.22
CA ARG A 68 -4.56 -9.69 9.69
C ARG A 68 -3.76 -8.46 10.10
N ALA A 69 -4.40 -7.42 10.64
CA ALA A 69 -3.72 -6.24 11.19
C ALA A 69 -2.70 -6.57 12.30
N LYS A 70 -2.85 -7.73 12.95
CA LYS A 70 -1.92 -8.22 13.99
C LYS A 70 -0.65 -8.86 13.41
N LEU A 71 -0.73 -9.35 12.17
CA LEU A 71 0.34 -10.07 11.48
C LEU A 71 1.19 -9.13 10.63
N ILE A 72 0.54 -8.18 9.97
CA ILE A 72 1.18 -7.18 9.13
C ILE A 72 0.95 -5.85 9.82
N LYS A 73 2.03 -5.18 10.23
CA LYS A 73 1.98 -3.89 10.90
C LYS A 73 2.36 -2.79 9.89
N PRO A 74 1.40 -2.00 9.41
CA PRO A 74 1.70 -0.86 8.56
C PRO A 74 2.38 0.27 9.31
N GLU A 75 3.31 0.91 8.62
CA GLU A 75 3.93 2.18 8.95
C GLU A 75 3.33 3.23 8.01
N VAL A 76 2.24 3.86 8.43
CA VAL A 76 1.49 4.84 7.62
C VAL A 76 1.21 6.12 8.40
N ASN A 77 1.44 7.25 7.74
CA ASN A 77 1.17 8.59 8.21
C ASN A 77 -0.06 9.19 7.53
N ALA A 78 -0.53 10.34 8.01
CA ALA A 78 -1.67 11.04 7.38
C ALA A 78 -1.38 11.45 5.92
N GLU A 79 -0.12 11.72 5.58
CA GLU A 79 0.35 12.06 4.23
C GLU A 79 0.40 10.87 3.26
N ASP A 80 0.30 9.64 3.78
CA ASP A 80 0.21 8.41 2.98
C ASP A 80 -1.23 8.13 2.53
N ASP A 81 -2.22 8.87 3.05
CA ASP A 81 -3.59 8.81 2.56
C ASP A 81 -3.66 9.40 1.15
N ILE A 82 -4.07 8.58 0.20
CA ILE A 82 -4.19 8.97 -1.21
C ILE A 82 -5.16 10.14 -1.42
N ARG A 83 -6.11 10.35 -0.51
CA ARG A 83 -7.08 11.45 -0.55
C ARG A 83 -6.47 12.82 -0.26
N ALA A 84 -5.23 12.85 0.26
CA ALA A 84 -4.51 14.08 0.56
C ALA A 84 -3.67 14.61 -0.63
N ARG A 85 -3.78 13.99 -1.81
CA ARG A 85 -2.94 14.25 -3.00
C ARG A 85 -3.71 14.87 -4.17
#